data_AF-A0A4Y2HDI8-F1
#
_entry.id   AF-A0A4Y2HDI8-F1
#
_cell.length_a   1.000
_cell.length_b   1.000
_cell.length_c   1.000
_cell.angle_alpha   90.00
_cell.angle_beta   90.00
_cell.angle_gamma   90.00
#
_symmetry.space_group_name_H-M   'P 1'
#
loop_
_entity.id
_entity.type
_entity.pdbx_description
1 polymer ?
#
loop_
_entity_poly.entity_id
_entity_poly.type
_entity_poly.pdbx_seq_one_letter_code
_entity_poly.pdbx_strand_id
1 'polypeptide(L)'
;MGIPCCNKNCQQEGNYARREGCRRAADFGPRTEKSMFECIDRLQQEINTRCEVMECISDGFAVLECSNLIETSETELPTFVHSVVENYNHLSADGILTEIPGLKRFLKAAKVRKEECLGWTSLISFEFVAEYELFDSVPNHTLALGFFLTLCFSVASCERNFWKLKLVKNDLRSTISMTL
;
A
#
# COMPACT_ATOMS: atom_id res chain seq x y z
N MET A 1 36.57 29.82 -39.25
CA MET A 1 35.19 29.33 -39.44
C MET A 1 34.52 29.39 -38.06
N GLY A 2 33.69 30.37 -37.68
CA GLY A 2 32.53 30.92 -38.40
C GLY A 2 31.23 30.29 -37.86
N ILE A 3 30.85 30.46 -36.58
CA ILE A 3 29.67 31.22 -36.00
C ILE A 3 28.37 31.18 -36.87
N PRO A 4 27.09 31.29 -36.36
CA PRO A 4 26.63 31.51 -34.96
C PRO A 4 25.29 30.90 -34.46
N CYS A 5 25.09 31.06 -33.14
CA CYS A 5 23.87 31.46 -32.39
C CYS A 5 22.60 30.59 -32.41
N CYS A 6 22.13 30.19 -31.21
CA CYS A 6 21.21 31.06 -30.46
C CYS A 6 21.16 30.71 -28.96
N ASN A 7 21.47 31.74 -28.18
CA ASN A 7 21.31 31.89 -26.75
C ASN A 7 19.81 32.05 -26.42
N LYS A 8 19.33 31.48 -25.30
CA LYS A 8 18.25 32.07 -24.48
C LYS A 8 18.23 31.43 -23.09
N ASN A 9 18.87 32.15 -22.19
CA ASN A 9 18.66 32.15 -20.74
C ASN A 9 17.18 32.03 -20.34
N CYS A 10 16.91 31.24 -19.28
CA CYS A 10 15.84 31.52 -18.33
C CYS A 10 16.33 31.13 -16.92
N GLN A 11 17.25 31.92 -16.38
CA GLN A 11 17.35 32.08 -14.93
C GLN A 11 16.11 32.85 -14.45
N GLN A 12 15.50 32.31 -13.40
CA GLN A 12 14.92 32.95 -12.21
C GLN A 12 14.11 34.25 -12.32
N GLU A 13 13.08 34.27 -11.47
CA GLU A 13 12.26 35.41 -11.04
C GLU A 13 11.06 35.75 -11.93
N GLY A 14 9.91 35.19 -11.55
CA GLY A 14 8.62 35.46 -12.18
C GLY A 14 7.45 35.29 -11.21
N ASN A 15 7.27 36.31 -10.37
CA ASN A 15 5.98 36.77 -9.83
C ASN A 15 5.09 35.80 -9.04
N TYR A 16 5.35 35.77 -7.73
CA TYR A 16 4.35 35.51 -6.68
C TYR A 16 3.37 36.69 -6.55
N ALA A 17 2.67 37.08 -7.62
CA ALA A 17 1.64 38.13 -7.54
C ALA A 17 0.70 38.15 -8.76
N ARG A 18 -0.36 37.32 -8.72
CA ARG A 18 -1.72 37.73 -9.13
C ARG A 18 -2.77 36.72 -8.65
N ARG A 19 -2.92 36.57 -7.34
CA ARG A 19 -4.17 36.02 -6.75
C ARG A 19 -5.17 37.17 -6.53
N GLU A 20 -5.57 37.84 -7.59
CA GLU A 20 -6.71 38.77 -7.54
C GLU A 20 -7.48 38.58 -8.84
N GLY A 21 -8.48 37.69 -8.82
CA GLY A 21 -9.29 37.40 -10.01
C GLY A 21 -10.21 36.17 -9.94
N CYS A 22 -10.00 35.23 -9.02
CA CYS A 22 -10.89 34.06 -8.84
C CYS A 22 -11.52 34.00 -7.44
N ARG A 23 -11.80 35.14 -6.82
CA ARG A 23 -12.86 35.24 -5.78
C ARG A 23 -14.17 35.66 -6.43
N ARG A 24 -14.62 34.92 -7.45
CA ARG A 24 -16.06 34.71 -7.56
C ARG A 24 -16.33 33.61 -6.55
N ALA A 25 -16.86 33.98 -5.39
CA ALA A 25 -17.54 33.01 -4.54
C ALA A 25 -18.54 32.31 -5.47
N ALA A 26 -18.22 31.10 -5.89
CA ALA A 26 -19.24 30.23 -6.43
C ALA A 26 -20.20 30.06 -5.25
N ASP A 27 -21.33 30.75 -5.32
CA ASP A 27 -22.45 30.54 -4.43
C ASP A 27 -22.95 29.13 -4.72
N PHE A 28 -22.26 28.15 -4.15
CA PHE A 28 -22.69 26.78 -4.15
C PHE A 28 -23.93 26.77 -3.27
N GLY A 29 -25.10 26.86 -3.89
CA GLY A 29 -26.36 26.82 -3.15
C GLY A 29 -26.39 25.61 -2.20
N PRO A 30 -27.17 25.67 -1.11
CA PRO A 30 -27.13 24.71 0.00
C PRO A 30 -27.35 23.24 -0.41
N ARG A 31 -27.99 23.01 -1.57
CA ARG A 31 -28.19 21.69 -2.14
C ARG A 31 -26.89 21.08 -2.71
N THR A 32 -26.02 21.90 -3.30
CA THR A 32 -24.74 21.47 -3.88
C THR A 32 -23.72 21.15 -2.80
N GLU A 33 -23.67 21.96 -1.74
CA GLU A 33 -22.81 21.73 -0.57
C GLU A 33 -23.20 20.42 0.16
N LYS A 34 -24.50 20.20 0.38
CA LYS A 34 -25.00 18.94 0.97
C LYS A 34 -24.60 17.72 0.15
N SER A 35 -24.78 17.75 -1.18
CA SER A 35 -24.37 16.63 -2.04
C SER A 35 -22.86 16.41 -2.06
N MET A 36 -22.05 17.46 -1.92
CA MET A 36 -20.59 17.31 -1.78
C MET A 36 -20.22 16.59 -0.47
N PHE A 37 -20.82 16.98 0.66
CA PHE A 37 -20.57 16.29 1.92
C PHE A 37 -21.04 14.83 1.90
N GLU A 38 -22.21 14.54 1.35
CA GLU A 38 -22.70 13.17 1.17
C GLU A 38 -21.74 12.31 0.34
N CYS A 39 -21.16 12.86 -0.73
CA CYS A 39 -20.14 12.18 -1.52
C CYS A 39 -18.86 11.89 -0.72
N ILE A 40 -18.42 12.84 0.12
CA ILE A 40 -17.21 12.65 0.93
C ILE A 40 -17.45 11.63 2.05
N ASP A 41 -18.63 11.64 2.67
CA ASP A 41 -18.97 10.70 3.73
C ASP A 41 -19.09 9.28 3.17
N ARG A 42 -19.73 9.10 2.01
CA ARG A 42 -19.73 7.81 1.30
C ARG A 42 -18.33 7.32 0.98
N LEU A 43 -17.47 8.22 0.49
CA LEU A 43 -16.08 7.85 0.19
C LEU A 43 -15.29 7.47 1.44
N GLN A 44 -15.47 8.19 2.55
CA GLN A 44 -14.85 7.86 3.83
C GLN A 44 -15.31 6.48 4.32
N GLN A 45 -16.60 6.16 4.19
CA GLN A 45 -17.15 4.86 4.54
C GLN A 45 -16.52 3.74 3.70
N GLU A 46 -16.47 3.90 2.38
CA GLU A 46 -15.83 2.93 1.47
C GLU A 46 -14.36 2.66 1.81
N ILE A 47 -13.62 3.69 2.24
CA ILE A 47 -12.22 3.53 2.63
C ILE A 47 -12.10 2.78 3.95
N ASN A 48 -12.89 3.15 4.96
CA ASN A 48 -12.87 2.45 6.23
C ASN A 48 -13.19 0.96 6.04
N THR A 49 -14.22 0.65 5.25
CA THR A 49 -14.55 -0.74 4.89
C THR A 49 -13.41 -1.44 4.17
N ARG A 50 -12.67 -0.75 3.28
CA ARG A 50 -11.48 -1.34 2.63
C ARG A 50 -10.31 -1.55 3.60
N CYS A 51 -10.12 -0.67 4.58
CA CYS A 51 -9.11 -0.85 5.62
C CYS A 51 -9.44 -2.07 6.49
N GLU A 52 -10.70 -2.22 6.92
CA GLU A 52 -11.16 -3.41 7.67
C GLU A 52 -10.97 -4.70 6.86
N VAL A 53 -11.30 -4.67 5.55
CA VAL A 53 -11.05 -5.80 4.65
C VAL A 53 -9.55 -6.08 4.52
N MET A 54 -8.69 -5.06 4.47
CA MET A 54 -7.24 -5.23 4.41
C MET A 54 -6.68 -5.87 5.69
N GLU A 55 -7.20 -5.53 6.86
CA GLU A 55 -6.83 -6.20 8.13
C GLU A 55 -7.18 -7.70 8.05
N CYS A 56 -8.40 -8.04 7.60
CA CYS A 56 -8.81 -9.43 7.41
C CYS A 56 -7.95 -10.18 6.37
N ILE A 57 -7.57 -9.51 5.27
CA ILE A 57 -6.64 -10.06 4.28
C ILE A 57 -5.27 -10.31 4.92
N SER A 58 -4.75 -9.37 5.71
CA SER A 58 -3.48 -9.52 6.42
C SER A 58 -3.48 -10.75 7.31
N ASP A 59 -4.55 -10.97 8.09
CA ASP A 59 -4.71 -12.16 8.92
C ASP A 59 -4.72 -13.44 8.07
N GLY A 60 -5.39 -13.42 6.91
CA GLY A 60 -5.40 -14.54 5.97
C GLY A 60 -4.03 -14.92 5.42
N PHE A 61 -3.12 -13.95 5.30
CA PHE A 61 -1.74 -14.11 4.85
C PHE A 61 -0.73 -14.28 5.99
N ALA A 62 -1.17 -14.54 7.22
CA ALA A 62 -0.29 -14.70 8.39
C ALA A 62 0.85 -15.71 8.16
N VAL A 63 0.66 -16.73 7.32
CA VAL A 63 1.70 -17.70 6.95
C VAL A 63 2.93 -17.06 6.28
N LEU A 64 2.82 -15.86 5.73
CA LEU A 64 3.93 -15.12 5.10
C LEU A 64 4.78 -14.33 6.08
N GLU A 65 4.31 -14.14 7.31
CA GLU A 65 5.07 -13.41 8.31
C GLU A 65 6.28 -14.24 8.77
N CYS A 66 7.45 -13.61 8.81
CA CYS A 66 8.68 -14.23 9.33
C CYS A 66 8.48 -14.85 10.72
N SER A 67 7.71 -14.19 11.59
CA SER A 67 7.31 -14.69 12.91
C SER A 67 6.67 -16.05 12.82
N ASN A 68 5.63 -16.18 11.99
CA ASN A 68 4.89 -17.42 11.85
C ASN A 68 5.71 -18.48 11.09
N LEU A 69 6.54 -18.08 10.13
CA LEU A 69 7.42 -19.00 9.44
C LEU A 69 8.46 -19.60 10.39
N ILE A 70 9.05 -18.82 11.29
CA ILE A 70 10.16 -19.25 12.15
C ILE A 70 9.68 -19.89 13.46
N GLU A 71 8.67 -19.30 14.11
CA GLU A 71 8.27 -19.62 15.48
C GLU A 71 7.09 -20.58 15.58
N THR A 72 6.21 -20.62 14.57
CA THR A 72 4.99 -21.45 14.63
C THR A 72 5.32 -22.93 14.71
N SER A 73 4.58 -23.63 15.58
CA SER A 73 4.64 -25.08 15.72
C SER A 73 4.16 -25.80 14.46
N GLU A 74 4.69 -27.00 14.20
CA GLU A 74 4.25 -27.82 13.04
C GLU A 74 2.75 -28.14 13.06
N THR A 75 2.10 -28.06 14.22
CA THR A 75 0.67 -28.32 14.41
C THR A 75 -0.23 -27.14 14.05
N GLU A 76 0.25 -25.90 14.16
CA GLU A 76 -0.53 -24.69 13.89
C GLU A 76 -0.32 -24.18 12.45
N LEU A 77 0.83 -24.53 11.85
CA LEU A 77 1.18 -24.12 10.51
C LEU A 77 0.16 -24.51 9.43
N PRO A 78 -0.46 -25.71 9.44
CA PRO A 78 -1.48 -26.07 8.46
C PRO A 78 -2.71 -25.16 8.50
N THR A 79 -3.06 -24.61 9.67
CA THR A 79 -4.21 -23.69 9.82
C THR A 79 -3.95 -22.38 9.08
N PHE A 80 -2.75 -21.81 9.21
CA PHE A 80 -2.36 -20.59 8.48
C PHE A 80 -2.21 -20.83 6.97
N VAL A 81 -1.78 -22.03 6.57
CA VAL A 81 -1.74 -22.40 5.16
C VAL A 81 -3.15 -22.54 4.59
N HIS A 82 -4.09 -23.11 5.36
CA HIS A 82 -5.47 -23.25 4.92
C HIS A 82 -6.14 -21.87 4.71
N SER A 83 -5.92 -20.91 5.62
CA SER A 83 -6.54 -19.58 5.51
C SER A 83 -6.16 -18.84 4.23
N VAL A 84 -4.91 -19.01 3.77
CA VAL A 84 -4.48 -18.40 2.50
C VAL A 84 -5.00 -19.20 1.30
N VAL A 85 -4.93 -20.53 1.32
CA VAL A 85 -5.31 -21.34 0.13
C VAL A 85 -6.81 -21.31 -0.13
N GLU A 86 -7.65 -21.16 0.90
CA GLU A 86 -9.11 -21.08 0.76
C GLU A 86 -9.56 -19.94 -0.18
N ASN A 87 -8.83 -18.83 -0.20
CA ASN A 87 -9.16 -17.64 -0.98
C ASN A 87 -8.35 -17.52 -2.29
N TYR A 88 -7.29 -18.33 -2.46
CA TYR A 88 -6.35 -18.22 -3.57
C TYR A 88 -6.02 -19.58 -4.17
N ASN A 89 -6.87 -20.06 -5.08
CA ASN A 89 -6.78 -21.36 -5.76
C ASN A 89 -5.46 -21.63 -6.51
N HIS A 90 -4.64 -20.61 -6.74
CA HIS A 90 -3.33 -20.73 -7.39
C HIS A 90 -2.22 -21.14 -6.42
N LEU A 91 -2.47 -21.11 -5.11
CA LEU A 91 -1.53 -21.52 -4.09
C LEU A 91 -1.74 -22.99 -3.74
N SER A 92 -0.64 -23.75 -3.65
CA SER A 92 -0.68 -25.13 -3.18
C SER A 92 -0.36 -25.18 -1.69
N ALA A 93 -1.27 -25.75 -0.88
CA ALA A 93 -1.03 -25.94 0.54
C ALA A 93 0.22 -26.79 0.80
N ASP A 94 0.34 -27.92 0.09
CA ASP A 94 1.51 -28.79 0.15
C ASP A 94 2.78 -28.09 -0.36
N GLY A 95 2.64 -27.26 -1.40
CA GLY A 95 3.73 -26.44 -1.94
C GLY A 95 4.28 -25.47 -0.89
N ILE A 96 3.40 -24.73 -0.21
CA ILE A 96 3.81 -23.81 0.87
C ILE A 96 4.49 -24.59 2.00
N LEU A 97 3.90 -25.70 2.46
CA LEU A 97 4.46 -26.51 3.55
C LEU A 97 5.84 -27.09 3.22
N THR A 98 6.05 -27.51 1.97
CA THR A 98 7.35 -28.06 1.51
C THR A 98 8.41 -26.99 1.31
N GLU A 99 8.03 -25.76 0.97
CA GLU A 99 8.93 -24.61 0.80
C GLU A 99 9.47 -24.07 2.14
N ILE A 100 8.68 -24.14 3.22
CA ILE A 100 9.03 -23.55 4.53
C ILE A 100 10.36 -24.05 5.10
N PRO A 101 10.66 -25.37 5.14
CA PRO A 101 11.98 -25.85 5.55
C PRO A 101 13.12 -25.29 4.68
N GLY A 102 12.87 -25.11 3.38
CA GLY A 102 13.81 -24.49 2.44
C GLY A 102 14.07 -23.03 2.80
N LEU A 103 13.00 -22.25 3.01
CA LEU A 103 13.08 -20.85 3.42
C LEU A 103 13.86 -20.67 4.73
N LYS A 104 13.61 -21.51 5.74
CA LYS A 104 14.39 -21.53 6.99
C LYS A 104 15.88 -21.78 6.75
N ARG A 105 16.22 -22.67 5.83
CA ARG A 105 17.63 -22.94 5.46
C ARG A 105 18.26 -21.74 4.76
N PHE A 106 17.54 -21.06 3.86
CA PHE A 106 18.03 -19.85 3.19
C PHE A 106 18.28 -18.71 4.18
N LEU A 107 17.34 -18.43 5.08
CA LEU A 107 17.50 -17.44 6.15
C LEU A 107 18.75 -17.71 7.00
N LYS A 108 18.96 -18.99 7.38
CA LYS A 108 20.15 -19.41 8.13
C LYS A 108 21.45 -19.25 7.32
N ALA A 109 21.44 -19.60 6.03
CA ALA A 109 22.59 -19.49 5.15
C ALA A 109 22.98 -18.03 4.88
N ALA A 110 21.98 -17.16 4.74
CA ALA A 110 22.12 -15.71 4.62
C ALA A 110 22.57 -15.02 5.93
N LYS A 111 22.66 -15.76 7.04
CA LYS A 111 23.02 -15.26 8.37
C LYS A 111 22.05 -14.19 8.89
N VAL A 112 20.78 -14.24 8.46
CA VAL A 112 19.73 -13.37 8.98
C VAL A 112 19.47 -13.74 10.44
N ARG A 113 19.57 -12.75 11.33
CA ARG A 113 19.27 -12.96 12.76
C ARG A 113 17.77 -13.14 12.93
N LYS A 114 17.38 -13.97 13.91
CA LYS A 114 15.95 -14.24 14.16
C LYS A 114 15.20 -12.95 14.49
N GLU A 115 15.78 -12.11 15.34
CA GLU A 115 15.19 -10.84 15.78
C GLU A 115 15.02 -9.86 14.62
N GLU A 116 15.86 -9.96 13.60
CA GLU A 116 15.77 -9.15 12.39
C GLU A 116 14.60 -9.60 11.51
N CYS A 117 14.47 -10.90 11.24
CA CYS A 117 13.36 -11.44 10.46
C CYS A 117 12.01 -11.12 11.13
N LEU A 118 11.92 -11.18 12.46
CA LEU A 118 10.67 -10.85 13.18
C LEU A 118 10.15 -9.44 12.89
N GLY A 119 11.03 -8.49 12.54
CA GLY A 119 10.65 -7.14 12.15
C GLY A 119 10.41 -6.94 10.65
N TRP A 120 10.50 -8.00 9.84
CA TRP A 120 10.34 -7.88 8.39
C TRP A 120 8.89 -7.63 8.00
N THR A 121 8.73 -6.68 7.09
CA THR A 121 7.49 -6.54 6.33
C THR A 121 7.49 -7.53 5.17
N SER A 122 6.31 -7.84 4.64
CA SER A 122 6.16 -8.64 3.42
C SER A 122 6.97 -8.08 2.24
N LEU A 123 7.22 -6.77 2.19
CA LEU A 123 8.08 -6.16 1.17
C LEU A 123 9.55 -6.58 1.35
N ILE A 124 10.06 -6.54 2.59
CA ILE A 124 11.43 -6.96 2.90
C ILE A 124 11.59 -8.47 2.63
N SER A 125 10.58 -9.28 2.98
CA SER A 125 10.57 -10.71 2.64
C SER A 125 10.64 -10.94 1.13
N PHE A 126 9.93 -10.14 0.33
CA PHE A 126 9.98 -10.22 -1.13
C PHE A 126 11.33 -9.76 -1.70
N GLU A 127 11.91 -8.68 -1.16
CA GLU A 127 13.26 -8.23 -1.52
C GLU A 127 14.31 -9.30 -1.23
N PHE A 128 14.19 -10.02 -0.11
CA PHE A 128 15.05 -11.15 0.21
C PHE A 128 14.93 -12.28 -0.82
N VAL A 129 13.71 -12.66 -1.21
CA VAL A 129 13.50 -13.66 -2.27
C VAL A 129 14.16 -13.22 -3.58
N ALA A 130 14.06 -11.94 -3.92
CA ALA A 130 14.65 -11.39 -5.14
C ALA A 130 16.18 -11.36 -5.10
N GLU A 131 16.77 -10.87 -4.00
CA GLU A 131 18.23 -10.74 -3.84
C GLU A 131 18.94 -12.09 -3.89
N TYR A 132 18.32 -13.14 -3.36
CA TYR A 132 18.87 -14.49 -3.34
C TYR A 132 18.37 -15.39 -4.49
N GLU A 133 17.65 -14.82 -5.46
CA GLU A 133 17.11 -15.53 -6.64
C GLU A 133 16.28 -16.78 -6.28
N LEU A 134 15.48 -16.70 -5.21
CA LEU A 134 14.78 -17.86 -4.65
C LEU A 134 13.46 -18.20 -5.36
N PHE A 135 13.11 -17.51 -6.44
CA PHE A 135 11.83 -17.63 -7.14
C PHE A 135 11.46 -19.08 -7.50
N ASP A 136 12.42 -19.86 -8.01
CA ASP A 136 12.21 -21.27 -8.38
C ASP A 136 12.20 -22.21 -7.17
N SER A 137 12.81 -21.80 -6.07
CA SER A 137 12.92 -22.60 -4.84
C SER A 137 11.73 -22.44 -3.91
N VAL A 138 11.10 -21.26 -3.93
CA VAL A 138 9.91 -20.92 -3.12
C VAL A 138 8.79 -20.27 -3.95
N PRO A 139 8.32 -20.93 -5.03
CA PRO A 139 7.36 -20.34 -5.97
C PRO A 139 6.01 -20.00 -5.33
N ASN A 140 5.49 -20.82 -4.41
CA ASN A 140 4.21 -20.55 -3.74
C ASN A 140 4.33 -19.37 -2.76
N HIS A 141 5.43 -19.32 -1.99
CA HIS A 141 5.71 -18.20 -1.09
C HIS A 141 5.87 -16.89 -1.87
N THR A 142 6.60 -16.92 -2.98
CA THR A 142 6.76 -15.78 -3.89
C THR A 142 5.41 -15.30 -4.42
N LEU A 143 4.57 -16.22 -4.89
CA LEU A 143 3.27 -15.90 -5.45
C LEU A 143 2.34 -15.28 -4.39
N ALA A 144 2.34 -15.85 -3.18
CA ALA A 144 1.56 -15.34 -2.07
C ALA A 144 2.01 -13.94 -1.64
N LEU A 145 3.32 -13.68 -1.53
CA LEU A 145 3.85 -12.33 -1.30
C LEU A 145 3.42 -11.36 -2.40
N GLY A 146 3.46 -11.79 -3.66
CA GLY A 146 3.00 -11.00 -4.80
C GLY A 146 1.53 -10.61 -4.70
N PHE A 147 0.64 -11.55 -4.33
CA PHE A 147 -0.78 -11.26 -4.11
C PHE A 147 -0.96 -10.26 -2.97
N PHE A 148 -0.35 -10.51 -1.81
CA PHE A 148 -0.47 -9.65 -0.65
C PHE A 148 0.00 -8.21 -0.96
N LEU A 149 1.19 -8.05 -1.54
CA LEU A 149 1.74 -6.73 -1.87
C LEU A 149 0.90 -5.99 -2.92
N THR A 150 0.35 -6.71 -3.90
CA THR A 150 -0.55 -6.10 -4.90
C THR A 150 -1.82 -5.56 -4.24
N LEU A 151 -2.40 -6.31 -3.30
CA LEU A 151 -3.57 -5.89 -2.53
C LEU A 151 -3.23 -4.68 -1.66
N CYS A 152 -2.13 -4.70 -0.90
CA CYS A 152 -1.70 -3.57 -0.07
C CYS A 152 -1.47 -2.30 -0.89
N PHE A 153 -0.82 -2.40 -2.05
CA PHE A 153 -0.55 -1.26 -2.91
C PHE A 153 -1.83 -0.62 -3.45
N SER A 154 -2.84 -1.43 -3.77
CA SER A 154 -4.14 -0.95 -4.22
C SER A 154 -4.86 -0.11 -3.16
N VAL A 155 -4.83 -0.54 -1.88
CA VAL A 155 -5.46 0.17 -0.76
C VAL A 155 -4.68 1.42 -0.40
N ALA A 156 -3.35 1.34 -0.28
CA ALA A 156 -2.50 2.50 0.03
C ALA A 156 -2.63 3.61 -1.03
N SER A 157 -2.82 3.25 -2.30
CA SER A 157 -3.09 4.20 -3.38
C SER A 157 -4.44 4.92 -3.16
N CYS A 158 -5.49 4.18 -2.77
CA CYS A 158 -6.80 4.75 -2.46
C CYS A 158 -6.72 5.72 -1.26
N GLU A 159 -6.04 5.34 -0.18
CA GLU A 159 -5.86 6.17 1.02
C GLU A 159 -5.10 7.46 0.72
N ARG A 160 -4.01 7.40 -0.04
CA ARG A 160 -3.23 8.59 -0.43
C ARG A 160 -4.06 9.57 -1.24
N ASN A 161 -4.91 9.07 -2.13
CA ASN A 161 -5.85 9.90 -2.90
C ASN A 161 -6.93 10.50 -1.99
N PHE A 162 -7.36 9.79 -0.95
CA PHE A 162 -8.32 10.30 0.01
C PHE A 162 -7.77 11.36 0.96
N TRP A 163 -6.53 11.20 1.45
CA TRP A 163 -5.91 12.23 2.30
C TRP A 163 -5.97 13.62 1.63
N LYS A 164 -5.78 13.66 0.30
CA LYS A 164 -5.94 14.88 -0.50
C LYS A 164 -7.38 15.42 -0.47
N LEU A 165 -8.38 14.55 -0.60
CA LEU A 165 -9.80 14.94 -0.53
C LEU A 165 -10.22 15.38 0.88
N LYS A 166 -9.66 14.77 1.94
CA LYS A 166 -9.86 15.19 3.33
C LYS A 166 -9.34 16.61 3.57
N LEU A 167 -8.18 16.97 3.01
CA LEU A 167 -7.67 18.34 3.05
C LEU A 167 -8.61 19.32 2.34
N VAL A 168 -9.11 18.97 1.15
CA VAL A 168 -10.09 19.79 0.41
C VAL A 168 -11.39 19.97 1.20
N LYS A 169 -11.92 18.89 1.82
CA LYS A 169 -13.10 18.99 2.69
C LYS A 169 -12.88 19.97 3.82
N ASN A 170 -11.75 19.85 4.53
CA ASN A 170 -11.47 20.67 5.70
C ASN A 170 -11.32 22.15 5.33
N ASP A 171 -10.72 22.43 4.16
CA ASP A 171 -10.56 23.79 3.62
C ASP A 171 -11.89 24.42 3.17
N LEU A 172 -12.76 23.63 2.53
CA LEU A 172 -14.12 24.07 2.20
C LEU A 172 -14.94 24.36 3.46
N ARG A 173 -14.88 23.47 4.46
CA ARG A 173 -15.60 23.64 5.72
C ARG A 173 -15.15 24.87 6.50
N SER A 174 -13.85 25.12 6.59
CA SER A 174 -13.32 26.32 7.26
C SER A 174 -13.71 27.59 6.53
N THR A 175 -13.68 27.59 5.19
CA THR A 175 -14.07 28.75 4.37
C THR A 175 -15.56 29.09 4.55
N ILE A 176 -16.44 28.10 4.58
CA ILE A 176 -17.88 28.30 4.77
C ILE A 176 -18.21 28.76 6.19
N SER A 177 -17.56 28.18 7.21
CA SER A 177 -17.69 28.65 8.60
C SER A 177 -17.13 30.05 8.86
N MET A 178 -16.21 30.55 8.03
CA MET A 178 -15.70 31.95 8.12
C MET A 178 -16.57 32.97 7.38
N THR A 179 -17.50 32.52 6.52
CA THR A 179 -18.35 33.41 5.71
C THR A 179 -19.77 33.60 6.29
N LEU A 180 -20.13 32.81 7.32
CA LEU A 180 -21.30 32.98 8.19
C LEU A 180 -20.93 33.78 9.45
#